data_AF-A0A9E0EM11-F1
#
_entry.id   AF-A0A9E0EM11-F1
#
_cell.length_a   1.000
_cell.length_b   1.000
_cell.length_c   1.000
_cell.angle_alpha   90.00
_cell.angle_beta   90.00
_cell.angle_gamma   90.00
#
_symmetry.space_group_name_H-M   'P 1'
#
loop_
_entity.id
_entity.type
_entity.pdbx_description
1 polymer ?
#
loop_
_entity_poly.entity_id
_entity_poly.type
_entity_poly.pdbx_seq_one_letter_code
_entity_poly.pdbx_strand_id
1 'polypeptide(L)'
;MISVTVIALGKLKESYMRDFCAEYEKRLKAFCKINITELSPVRLSQNPSEGEIKKALDSEAALIKSKIPSGAYVFSMCIEGRQMSSVD
;
A
#
# COMPACT_ATOMS: atom_id res chain seq x y z
N MET A 1 -16.91 -12.79 -6.40
CA MET A 1 -16.70 -11.60 -5.53
C MET A 1 -15.32 -11.04 -5.81
N ILE A 2 -15.19 -9.75 -6.10
CA ILE A 2 -13.90 -9.13 -6.40
C ILE A 2 -13.02 -9.08 -5.13
N SER A 3 -11.71 -9.26 -5.31
CA SER A 3 -10.75 -9.06 -4.22
C SER A 3 -10.02 -7.74 -4.45
N VAL A 4 -9.96 -6.91 -3.42
CA VAL A 4 -9.22 -5.65 -3.42
C VAL A 4 -8.08 -5.79 -2.42
N THR A 5 -6.85 -5.63 -2.88
CA THR A 5 -5.65 -5.73 -2.03
C THR A 5 -4.95 -4.39 -1.97
N VAL A 6 -4.82 -3.84 -0.77
CA VAL A 6 -4.04 -2.62 -0.50
C VAL A 6 -2.70 -3.05 0.07
N ILE A 7 -1.62 -2.65 -0.60
CA ILE A 7 -0.24 -2.86 -0.14
C ILE A 7 0.30 -1.48 0.23
N ALA A 8 0.66 -1.28 1.50
CA ALA A 8 1.12 0.00 2.01
C ALA A 8 2.45 -0.16 2.76
N LEU A 9 3.33 0.83 2.67
CA LEU A 9 4.53 0.93 3.49
C LEU A 9 4.21 1.67 4.80
N GLY A 10 4.69 1.15 5.91
CA GLY A 10 4.43 1.66 7.24
C GLY A 10 3.19 1.03 7.90
N LYS A 11 3.09 1.23 9.22
CA LYS A 11 1.95 0.83 10.02
C LYS A 11 1.25 2.06 10.58
N LEU A 12 -0.07 2.01 10.66
CA LEU A 12 -0.84 3.03 11.36
C LEU A 12 -0.51 2.99 12.86
N LYS A 13 0.13 4.05 13.38
CA LYS A 13 0.53 4.14 14.80
C LYS A 13 -0.64 4.56 15.69
N GLU A 14 -1.45 5.49 15.21
CA GLU A 14 -2.54 6.04 16.00
C GLU A 14 -3.79 5.17 15.95
N SER A 15 -4.43 4.96 17.11
CA SER A 15 -5.64 4.13 17.22
C SER A 15 -6.78 4.68 16.40
N TYR A 16 -7.02 5.99 16.45
CA TYR A 16 -8.13 6.60 15.70
C TYR A 16 -8.02 6.40 14.19
N MET A 17 -6.81 6.37 13.62
CA MET A 17 -6.62 6.09 12.19
C MET A 17 -6.97 4.65 11.86
N ARG A 18 -6.61 3.70 12.73
CA ARG A 18 -7.00 2.30 12.58
C ARG A 18 -8.52 2.13 12.70
N ASP A 19 -9.16 2.83 13.63
CA ASP A 19 -10.61 2.79 13.80
C ASP A 19 -11.35 3.35 12.59
N PHE A 20 -10.84 4.43 11.98
CA PHE A 20 -11.38 4.95 10.73
C PHE A 20 -11.25 3.95 9.58
N CYS A 21 -10.09 3.32 9.39
CA CYS A 21 -9.91 2.29 8.38
C CYS A 21 -10.86 1.10 8.63
N ALA A 22 -10.99 0.64 9.87
CA ALA A 22 -11.84 -0.49 10.24
C ALA A 22 -13.33 -0.24 9.91
N GLU A 23 -13.81 0.99 10.05
CA GLU A 23 -15.18 1.36 9.69
C GLU A 23 -15.43 1.22 8.17
N TYR A 24 -14.49 1.66 7.33
CA TYR A 24 -14.58 1.47 5.88
C TYR A 24 -14.44 -0.01 5.49
N GLU A 25 -13.51 -0.74 6.09
CA GLU A 25 -13.35 -2.18 5.87
C GLU A 25 -14.64 -2.94 6.18
N LYS A 26 -15.30 -2.61 7.31
CA LYS A 26 -16.58 -3.21 7.70
C LYS A 26 -17.65 -3.00 6.63
N ARG A 27 -17.77 -1.79 6.10
CA ARG A 27 -18.74 -1.44 5.05
C ARG A 27 -18.42 -2.14 3.72
N LEU A 28 -17.14 -2.21 3.35
CA LEU A 28 -16.69 -2.81 2.08
C LEU A 28 -16.84 -4.33 2.04
N LYS A 29 -16.80 -5.02 3.19
CA LYS A 29 -16.96 -6.49 3.28
C LYS A 29 -18.26 -7.02 2.66
N ALA A 30 -19.30 -6.20 2.55
CA ALA A 30 -20.53 -6.57 1.86
C ALA A 30 -20.37 -6.68 0.33
N PHE A 31 -19.36 -6.02 -0.25
CA PHE A 31 -19.18 -5.87 -1.69
C PHE A 31 -17.91 -6.55 -2.22
N CYS A 32 -16.84 -6.60 -1.43
CA CYS A 32 -15.57 -7.19 -1.85
C CYS A 32 -14.83 -7.87 -0.70
N LYS A 33 -13.87 -8.73 -1.07
CA LYS A 33 -12.85 -9.20 -0.13
C LYS A 33 -11.71 -8.19 -0.08
N ILE A 34 -11.71 -7.34 0.94
CA ILE A 34 -10.63 -6.41 1.23
C ILE A 34 -9.48 -7.14 1.95
N ASN A 35 -8.25 -7.00 1.45
CA ASN A 35 -7.03 -7.44 2.13
C ASN A 35 -6.08 -6.24 2.26
N ILE A 36 -5.54 -6.01 3.45
CA ILE A 36 -4.59 -4.92 3.69
C ILE A 36 -3.27 -5.54 4.14
N THR A 37 -2.19 -5.20 3.43
CA THR A 37 -0.84 -5.67 3.72
C THR A 37 0.03 -4.45 4.03
N GLU A 38 0.36 -4.27 5.30
CA GLU A 38 1.33 -3.28 5.76
C GLU A 38 2.73 -3.88 5.73
N LEU A 39 3.65 -3.19 5.06
CA LEU A 39 5.05 -3.56 4.92
C LEU A 39 5.92 -2.66 5.77
N SER A 40 6.93 -3.23 6.43
CA SER A 40 7.92 -2.43 7.14
C SER A 40 8.81 -1.69 6.13
N PRO A 41 8.94 -0.35 6.20
CA PRO A 41 9.87 0.39 5.37
C PRO A 41 11.32 0.00 5.65
N VAL A 42 12.17 0.09 4.64
CA VAL A 42 13.62 -0.10 4.82
C VAL A 42 14.15 1.07 5.64
N ARG A 43 14.86 0.76 6.73
CA ARG A 43 15.50 1.79 7.55
C ARG A 43 16.68 2.37 6.79
N LEU A 44 16.66 3.70 6.64
CA LEU A 44 17.76 4.49 6.12
C LEU A 44 18.53 5.15 7.26
N SER A 45 19.80 5.45 7.02
CA SER A 45 20.60 6.33 7.87
C SER A 45 20.03 7.76 7.87
N GLN A 46 20.50 8.60 8.79
CA GLN A 46 20.02 9.98 8.91
C GLN A 46 20.34 10.83 7.66
N ASN A 47 21.48 10.56 7.01
CA ASN A 47 21.93 11.21 5.78
C ASN A 47 22.29 10.13 4.75
N PRO A 48 21.30 9.51 4.12
CA PRO A 48 21.54 8.37 3.25
C PRO A 48 22.20 8.81 1.94
N SER A 49 23.14 8.01 1.45
CA SER A 49 23.71 8.21 0.12
C SER A 49 22.70 7.83 -0.98
N GLU A 50 22.90 8.31 -2.20
CA GLU A 50 22.08 7.90 -3.36
C GLU A 50 22.07 6.38 -3.56
N GLY A 51 23.22 5.72 -3.34
CA GLY A 51 23.33 4.27 -3.40
C GLY A 51 22.51 3.55 -2.32
N GLU A 52 22.44 4.13 -1.11
CA GLU A 52 21.62 3.62 -0.01
C GLU A 52 20.13 3.76 -0.33
N ILE A 53 19.71 4.94 -0.80
CA ILE A 53 18.33 5.21 -1.23
C ILE A 53 17.92 4.24 -2.34
N LYS A 54 18.75 4.08 -3.37
CA LYS A 54 18.47 3.16 -4.47
C LYS A 54 18.29 1.72 -3.99
N LYS A 55 19.20 1.25 -3.12
CA LYS A 55 19.12 -0.11 -2.55
C LYS A 55 17.87 -0.31 -1.71
N ALA A 56 17.46 0.69 -0.94
CA ALA A 56 16.23 0.66 -0.17
C ALA A 56 15.00 0.55 -1.08
N LEU A 57 14.92 1.40 -2.11
CA LEU A 57 13.86 1.37 -3.11
C LEU A 57 13.79 0.03 -3.85
N ASP A 58 14.92 -0.53 -4.28
CA ASP A 58 14.98 -1.83 -4.94
C ASP A 58 14.46 -2.96 -4.02
N SER A 59 14.80 -2.89 -2.74
CA SER A 59 14.36 -3.86 -1.72
C SER A 59 12.85 -3.75 -1.44
N GLU A 60 12.34 -2.52 -1.29
CA GLU A 60 10.91 -2.27 -1.10
C GLU A 60 10.10 -2.68 -2.35
N ALA A 61 10.60 -2.39 -3.55
CA ALA A 61 9.96 -2.79 -4.80
C ALA A 61 9.88 -4.31 -4.95
N ALA A 62 10.97 -5.03 -4.62
CA ALA A 62 10.96 -6.50 -4.62
C ALA A 62 9.94 -7.06 -3.62
N LEU A 63 9.88 -6.48 -2.42
CA LEU A 63 8.92 -6.89 -1.40
C LEU A 63 7.48 -6.63 -1.83
N ILE A 64 7.16 -5.43 -2.35
CA ILE A 64 5.83 -5.08 -2.87
C ILE A 64 5.42 -6.06 -3.96
N LYS A 65 6.29 -6.29 -4.96
CA LYS A 65 6.02 -7.24 -6.06
C LYS A 65 5.71 -8.64 -5.56
N SER A 66 6.39 -9.10 -4.51
CA SER A 66 6.12 -10.41 -3.89
C SER A 66 4.74 -10.54 -3.24
N LYS A 67 4.07 -9.42 -2.95
CA LYS A 67 2.73 -9.39 -2.33
C LYS A 67 1.61 -9.13 -3.34
N ILE A 68 1.94 -8.79 -4.59
CA ILE A 68 0.92 -8.61 -5.64
C ILE A 68 0.32 -9.99 -5.98
N PRO A 69 -1.00 -10.17 -5.88
CA PRO A 69 -1.63 -11.42 -6.29
C PRO A 69 -1.44 -11.67 -7.79
N SER A 70 -1.20 -12.93 -8.16
CA SER A 70 -1.06 -13.32 -9.57
C SER A 70 -2.30 -12.96 -10.37
N GLY A 71 -2.11 -12.31 -11.53
CA GLY A 71 -3.20 -11.88 -12.42
C GLY A 71 -3.98 -10.66 -11.94
N ALA A 72 -3.55 -9.98 -10.88
CA ALA A 72 -4.19 -8.74 -10.43
C ALA A 72 -3.95 -7.58 -11.41
N TYR A 73 -4.97 -6.74 -11.59
CA TYR A 73 -4.76 -5.38 -12.11
C TYR A 73 -4.10 -4.53 -11.02
N VAL A 74 -3.00 -3.87 -11.37
CA VAL A 74 -2.16 -3.14 -10.42
C VAL A 74 -2.32 -1.63 -10.64
N PHE A 75 -2.66 -0.93 -9.56
CA PHE A 75 -2.75 0.52 -9.52
C PHE A 75 -1.75 1.05 -8.49
N SER A 76 -0.89 1.99 -8.89
CA SER A 76 0.05 2.67 -8.01
C SER A 76 -0.47 4.06 -7.64
N MET A 77 -0.41 4.39 -6.35
CA MET A 77 -0.76 5.72 -5.86
C MET A 77 0.44 6.66 -6.05
N CYS A 78 0.46 7.39 -7.15
CA CYS A 78 1.52 8.32 -7.53
C CYS A 78 0.92 9.72 -7.73
N ILE A 79 1.58 10.77 -7.25
CA ILE A 79 1.08 12.15 -7.33
C ILE A 79 1.03 12.61 -8.80
N GLU A 80 2.00 12.17 -9.59
CA GLU A 80 2.13 12.33 -11.03
C GLU A 80 1.19 11.42 -11.85
N GLY A 81 0.39 10.58 -11.18
CA GLY A 81 -0.55 9.66 -11.82
C GLY A 81 -1.75 10.36 -12.46
N ARG A 82 -2.52 9.60 -13.24
CA ARG A 82 -3.78 10.07 -13.81
C ARG A 82 -4.83 10.23 -12.71
N GLN A 83 -5.37 11.44 -12.57
CA GLN A 83 -6.50 11.69 -11.66
C GLN A 83 -7.80 11.09 -12.23
N MET A 84 -8.62 10.55 -11.34
CA MET A 84 -9.95 10.02 -11.64
C MET A 84 -10.95 10.64 -10.67
N SER A 85 -12.16 10.95 -11.12
CA SER A 85 -13.24 11.31 -10.21
C SER A 85 -13.83 10.06 -9.56
N SER A 86 -14.76 10.22 -8.62
CA SER A 86 -15.39 9.07 -7.95
C SER A 86 -16.36 8.28 -8.84
N VAL A 87 -16.78 8.84 -9.97
CA VAL A 87 -17.73 8.21 -10.91
C VAL A 87 -17.06 7.63 -12.15
N ASP A 88 -15.77 7.97 -12.37
CA ASP A 88 -14.94 7.42 -13.44
C ASP A 88 -14.30 6.09 -13.01
#